data_AF-A0A2H5QWM7-F1
#
_entry.id   AF-A0A2H5QWM7-F1
#
_cell.length_a   1.000
_cell.length_b   1.000
_cell.length_c   1.000
_cell.angle_alpha   90.00
_cell.angle_beta   90.00
_cell.angle_gamma   90.00
#
_symmetry.space_group_name_H-M   'P 1'
#
loop_
_entity.id
_entity.type
_entity.pdbx_description
1 polymer ?
#
loop_
_entity_poly.entity_id
_entity_poly.type
_entity_poly.pdbx_seq_one_letter_code
_entity_poly.pdbx_strand_id
1 'polypeptide(L)'
;MKTLEAELGDKSYFGGDNFGFVDASLIPFYCWFYSYETLGNFSIETECPKIIAWAKRCMQKETVSKSLKDEKKVFEFVLMLRKRYGVE
;
A
#
# COMPACT_ATOMS: atom_id res chain seq x y z
N MET A 1 9.23 -4.87 -2.78
CA MET A 1 8.38 -5.27 -1.64
C MET A 1 9.11 -6.22 -0.70
N LYS A 2 9.67 -7.35 -1.16
CA LYS A 2 10.40 -8.31 -0.29
C LYS A 2 11.51 -7.70 0.58
N THR A 3 12.28 -6.73 0.07
CA THR A 3 13.27 -5.98 0.88
C THR A 3 12.62 -5.18 2.01
N LEU A 4 11.50 -4.51 1.74
CA LEU A 4 10.74 -3.78 2.77
C LEU A 4 10.13 -4.74 3.80
N GLU A 5 9.67 -5.91 3.35
CA GLU A 5 9.13 -6.93 4.22
C GLU A 5 10.20 -7.51 5.16
N ALA A 6 11.40 -7.76 4.62
CA ALA A 6 12.54 -8.18 5.41
C ALA A 6 12.96 -7.10 6.42
N GLU A 7 12.98 -5.82 6.01
CA GLU A 7 13.28 -4.71 6.91
C GLU A 7 12.21 -4.52 7.99
N LEU A 8 10.93 -4.70 7.67
CA LEU A 8 9.86 -4.69 8.66
C LEU A 8 10.06 -5.81 9.68
N GLY A 9 10.47 -7.00 9.23
CA GLY A 9 10.76 -8.14 10.10
C GLY A 9 9.53 -8.53 10.92
N ASP A 10 9.66 -8.49 12.24
CA ASP A 10 8.57 -8.75 13.19
C ASP A 10 8.10 -7.47 13.90
N LYS A 11 8.57 -6.29 13.47
CA LYS A 11 8.18 -5.01 14.04
C LYS A 11 6.71 -4.72 13.71
N SER A 12 6.02 -4.02 14.63
CA SER A 12 4.64 -3.59 14.40
C SER A 12 4.56 -2.59 13.24
N TYR A 13 5.52 -1.65 13.22
CA TYR A 13 5.73 -0.57 12.26
C TYR A 13 7.19 -0.52 11.84
N PHE A 14 7.52 0.16 10.74
CA PHE A 14 8.92 0.42 10.37
C PHE A 14 9.63 1.28 11.42
N GLY A 15 8.91 2.15 12.11
CA GLY A 15 9.38 2.87 13.30
C GLY A 15 9.55 2.02 14.57
N GLY A 16 9.40 0.69 14.49
CA GLY A 16 9.45 -0.22 15.64
C GLY A 16 8.09 -0.39 16.29
N ASP A 17 7.98 -0.01 17.57
CA ASP A 17 6.72 -0.09 18.33
C ASP A 17 5.73 1.01 17.95
N ASN A 18 6.24 2.11 17.40
CA ASN A 18 5.44 3.28 17.05
C ASN A 18 5.48 3.55 15.54
N PHE A 19 4.39 4.11 15.04
CA PHE A 19 4.30 4.60 13.66
C PHE A 19 5.32 5.72 13.43
N GLY A 20 6.20 5.56 12.44
CA GLY A 20 7.32 6.45 12.18
C GLY A 20 7.37 7.01 10.76
N PHE A 21 8.51 7.62 10.43
CA PHE A 21 8.72 8.29 9.14
C PHE A 21 8.55 7.37 7.92
N VAL A 22 9.13 6.16 7.98
CA VAL A 22 9.02 5.20 6.89
C VAL A 22 7.58 4.72 6.74
N ASP A 23 6.85 4.54 7.84
CA ASP A 23 5.43 4.19 7.77
C ASP A 23 4.61 5.27 7.07
N ALA A 24 4.82 6.54 7.45
CA ALA A 24 4.17 7.70 6.84
C ALA A 24 4.50 7.84 5.34
N SER A 25 5.71 7.45 4.94
CA SER A 25 6.17 7.54 3.56
C SER A 25 5.63 6.42 2.68
N LEU A 26 5.49 5.20 3.24
CA LEU A 26 5.09 4.02 2.49
C LEU A 26 3.58 3.79 2.47
N ILE A 27 2.88 4.11 3.56
CA ILE A 27 1.44 3.79 3.67
C ILE A 27 0.58 4.42 2.57
N PRO A 28 0.87 5.59 1.98
CA PRO A 28 0.06 6.14 0.88
C PRO A 28 -0.01 5.24 -0.35
N PHE A 29 0.96 4.34 -0.55
CA PHE A 29 0.93 3.39 -1.66
C PHE A 29 -0.08 2.26 -1.45
N TYR A 30 -0.55 2.03 -0.22
CA TYR A 30 -1.50 0.96 0.06
C TYR A 30 -2.81 1.09 -0.74
N CYS A 31 -3.35 2.30 -0.91
CA CYS A 31 -4.56 2.50 -1.73
C CYS A 31 -4.32 2.30 -3.25
N TRP A 32 -3.06 2.17 -3.69
CA TRP A 32 -2.70 1.85 -5.07
C TRP A 32 -2.51 0.34 -5.29
N PHE A 33 -2.40 -0.46 -4.22
CA PHE A 33 -2.10 -1.89 -4.33
C PHE A 33 -3.14 -2.63 -5.16
N TYR A 34 -4.42 -2.36 -4.94
CA TYR A 34 -5.50 -2.91 -5.77
C TYR A 34 -5.29 -2.66 -7.27
N SER A 35 -4.79 -1.47 -7.64
CA SER A 35 -4.49 -1.14 -9.04
C SER A 35 -3.30 -1.93 -9.57
N TYR A 36 -2.25 -2.07 -8.76
CA TYR A 36 -1.06 -2.84 -9.13
C TYR A 36 -1.40 -4.32 -9.31
N GLU A 37 -2.14 -4.91 -8.37
CA GLU A 37 -2.56 -6.32 -8.42
C GLU A 37 -3.47 -6.59 -9.62
N THR A 38 -4.48 -5.73 -9.84
CA THR A 38 -5.44 -5.90 -10.94
C THR A 38 -4.78 -5.76 -12.31
N LEU A 39 -3.93 -4.76 -12.51
CA LEU A 39 -3.29 -4.52 -13.81
C LEU A 39 -2.06 -5.43 -14.05
N GLY A 40 -1.37 -5.80 -12.98
CA GLY A 40 -0.19 -6.66 -13.05
C GLY A 40 -0.52 -8.15 -12.95
N ASN A 41 -1.77 -8.51 -12.65
CA ASN A 41 -2.23 -9.90 -12.48
C ASN A 41 -1.39 -10.70 -11.48
N PHE A 42 -1.19 -10.14 -10.28
CA PHE A 42 -0.47 -10.79 -9.17
C PHE A 42 -1.13 -10.44 -7.83
N SER A 43 -0.68 -11.08 -6.75
CA SER A 43 -1.13 -10.78 -5.39
C SER A 43 0.03 -10.37 -4.49
N ILE A 44 -0.05 -9.18 -3.92
CA ILE A 44 0.88 -8.68 -2.91
C ILE A 44 0.70 -9.45 -1.60
N GLU A 45 -0.53 -9.84 -1.24
CA GLU A 45 -0.77 -10.61 -0.02
C GLU A 45 -0.09 -11.98 -0.05
N THR A 46 -0.09 -12.66 -1.20
CA THR A 46 0.61 -13.93 -1.37
C THR A 46 2.14 -13.77 -1.31
N GLU A 47 2.68 -12.74 -1.97
CA GLU A 47 4.13 -12.55 -2.08
C GLU A 47 4.76 -11.86 -0.87
N CYS A 48 3.99 -11.00 -0.18
CA CYS A 48 4.43 -10.14 0.92
C CYS A 48 3.34 -10.00 2.01
N PRO A 49 2.97 -11.10 2.70
CA PRO A 49 1.86 -11.11 3.66
C PRO A 49 2.08 -10.18 4.85
N LYS A 50 3.33 -10.00 5.32
CA LYS A 50 3.62 -9.12 6.47
C LYS A 50 3.42 -7.64 6.10
N ILE A 51 3.64 -7.27 4.84
CA ILE A 51 3.35 -5.91 4.38
C ILE A 51 1.85 -5.65 4.37
N ILE A 52 1.03 -6.61 3.92
CA ILE A 52 -0.43 -6.44 4.00
C ILE A 52 -0.91 -6.37 5.45
N ALA A 53 -0.37 -7.20 6.34
CA ALA A 53 -0.68 -7.14 7.76
C ALA A 53 -0.28 -5.78 8.39
N TRP A 54 0.89 -5.24 8.03
CA TRP A 54 1.34 -3.91 8.44
C TRP A 54 0.42 -2.80 7.93
N ALA A 55 0.02 -2.85 6.66
CA ALA A 55 -0.86 -1.84 6.09
C ALA A 55 -2.24 -1.86 6.76
N LYS A 56 -2.82 -3.05 6.98
CA LYS A 56 -4.07 -3.24 7.73
C LYS A 56 -3.98 -2.68 9.15
N ARG A 57 -2.83 -2.83 9.83
CA ARG A 57 -2.57 -2.19 11.15
C ARG A 57 -2.50 -0.66 11.03
N CYS A 58 -1.78 -0.13 10.05
CA CYS A 58 -1.69 1.31 9.84
C CYS A 58 -3.07 1.95 9.60
N MET A 59 -3.96 1.25 8.89
CA MET A 59 -5.33 1.70 8.64
C MET A 59 -6.21 1.80 9.91
N GLN A 60 -5.82 1.19 11.02
CA GLN A 60 -6.49 1.38 12.31
C GLN A 60 -6.21 2.77 12.92
N LYS A 61 -5.18 3.48 12.44
CA LYS A 61 -4.91 4.85 12.86
C LYS A 61 -5.84 5.80 12.12
N GLU A 62 -6.63 6.57 12.86
CA GLU A 62 -7.59 7.52 12.30
C GLU A 62 -6.97 8.53 11.32
N THR A 63 -5.75 9.00 11.60
CA THR A 63 -5.03 9.93 10.72
C THR A 63 -4.68 9.30 9.37
N VAL A 64 -4.35 8.01 9.34
CA VAL A 64 -4.04 7.27 8.12
C VAL A 64 -5.33 7.01 7.35
N SER A 65 -6.35 6.45 8.00
CA SER A 65 -7.61 6.11 7.33
C SER A 65 -8.34 7.32 6.75
N LYS A 66 -8.27 8.49 7.41
CA LYS A 66 -8.82 9.75 6.87
C LYS A 66 -8.00 10.34 5.71
N SER A 67 -6.71 10.02 5.62
CA SER A 67 -5.82 10.58 4.59
C SER A 67 -5.84 9.80 3.28
N LEU A 68 -6.01 8.48 3.36
CA LEU A 68 -6.02 7.62 2.17
C LEU A 68 -7.37 7.66 1.44
N LYS A 69 -7.31 7.58 0.11
CA LYS A 69 -8.50 7.44 -0.73
C LYS A 69 -8.91 5.97 -0.85
N ASP A 70 -10.18 5.77 -1.18
CA ASP A 70 -10.72 4.47 -1.54
C ASP A 70 -9.95 3.87 -2.73
N GLU A 71 -9.60 2.58 -2.62
CA GLU A 71 -8.75 1.88 -3.59
C GLU A 71 -9.38 1.79 -4.99
N LYS A 72 -10.72 1.72 -5.08
CA LYS A 72 -11.42 1.66 -6.36
C LYS A 72 -11.42 3.01 -7.06
N LYS A 73 -11.55 4.11 -6.30
CA LYS A 73 -11.37 5.47 -6.85
C LYS A 73 -9.95 5.70 -7.36
N VAL A 74 -8.94 5.18 -6.66
CA VAL A 74 -7.55 5.23 -7.14
C VAL A 74 -7.41 4.41 -8.42
N PHE A 75 -8.04 3.24 -8.51
CA PHE A 75 -8.03 2.43 -9.72
C PHE A 75 -8.68 3.13 -10.92
N GLU A 76 -9.84 3.75 -10.74
CA GLU A 76 -10.47 4.57 -11.79
C GLU A 76 -9.53 5.70 -12.27
N PHE A 77 -8.84 6.35 -11.32
CA PHE A 77 -7.85 7.37 -11.65
C PHE A 77 -6.66 6.79 -12.42
N VAL A 78 -6.15 5.60 -12.04
CA VAL A 78 -5.07 4.91 -12.76
C VAL A 78 -5.50 4.55 -14.19
N LEU A 79 -6.72 4.06 -14.39
CA LEU A 79 -7.26 3.78 -15.73
C LEU A 79 -7.31 5.06 -16.58
N MET A 80 -7.77 6.18 -16.02
CA MET A 80 -7.75 7.48 -16.69
C MET A 80 -6.32 7.90 -17.08
N LEU A 81 -5.33 7.71 -16.19
CA LEU A 81 -3.94 8.00 -16.50
C LEU A 81 -3.40 7.11 -17.64
N ARG A 82 -3.71 5.82 -17.62
CA ARG A 82 -3.29 4.90 -18.69
C ARG A 82 -3.81 5.34 -20.05
N LYS A 83 -5.08 5.72 -20.12
CA LYS A 83 -5.70 6.31 -21.31
C LYS A 83 -4.97 7.55 -21.78
N ARG A 84 -4.72 8.48 -20.85
CA ARG A 84 -4.09 9.77 -21.14
C ARG A 84 -2.69 9.61 -21.71
N TYR A 85 -1.95 8.60 -21.24
CA TYR A 85 -0.58 8.34 -21.68
C TYR A 85 -0.47 7.28 -22.80
N GLY A 86 -1.59 6.74 -23.29
CA GLY A 86 -1.60 5.75 -24.37
C GLY A 86 -0.96 4.41 -24.00
N VAL A 87 -1.05 4.03 -22.72
CA VAL A 87 -0.50 2.77 -22.18
C VAL A 87 -1.61 1.81 -21.76
N GLU A 88 -2.78 1.91 -22.40
CA GLU A 88 -3.87 0.95 -22.27
C GLU A 88 -3.46 -0.41 -22.86
#